data_AF-A0A3P0N9N6-F1
#
_entry.id   AF-A0A3P0N9N6-F1
#
_cell.length_a   1.000
_cell.length_b   1.000
_cell.length_c   1.000
_cell.angle_alpha   90.00
_cell.angle_beta   90.00
_cell.angle_gamma   90.00
#
_symmetry.space_group_name_H-M   'P 1'
#
loop_
_entity.id
_entity.type
_entity.pdbx_description
1 polymer ?
#
loop_
_entity_poly.entity_id
_entity_poly.type
_entity_poly.pdbx_seq_one_letter_code
_entity_poly.pdbx_strand_id
1 'polypeptide(L)'
;MGGKRWSDDEIATMKQIAESGETLLSQMHRLPGRTWAAARLYASKEGIAFKESVSWSADEQARLRKIYSSNESIKLGVRRLLPHRSYLAAKGEAQRLGLSGTKTRTGRTGYSWIERAIEDVLANGGRMTVKQLATRTGGSINAIGKVLAKNRGTKFRVADWERVGGAAVWELGSGPDAPRRPPRTAADACRAFRERSRIRAGRVDPFASLIQQVTA
;
A
#
# COMPACT_ATOMS: atom_id res chain seq x y z
N MET A 1 -22.77 -7.34 -26.96
CA MET A 1 -21.92 -6.18 -27.31
C MET A 1 -21.09 -6.55 -28.53
N GLY A 2 -21.62 -6.35 -29.74
CA GLY A 2 -20.88 -6.62 -30.98
C GLY A 2 -19.90 -5.49 -31.27
N GLY A 3 -18.60 -5.77 -31.29
CA GLY A 3 -17.60 -4.78 -31.68
C GLY A 3 -17.78 -4.37 -33.14
N LYS A 4 -17.46 -3.10 -33.46
CA LYS A 4 -17.48 -2.56 -34.83
C LYS A 4 -16.69 -3.51 -35.75
N ARG A 5 -17.29 -3.99 -36.84
CA ARG A 5 -16.61 -4.82 -37.85
C ARG A 5 -15.45 -4.03 -38.49
N TRP A 6 -14.38 -4.71 -38.86
CA TRP A 6 -13.24 -4.10 -39.56
C TRP A 6 -13.68 -3.74 -40.99
N SER A 7 -13.39 -2.51 -41.43
CA SER A 7 -13.64 -2.10 -42.81
C SER A 7 -12.44 -2.44 -43.70
N ASP A 8 -12.68 -2.60 -45.00
CA ASP A 8 -11.62 -2.91 -45.96
C ASP A 8 -10.52 -1.84 -45.99
N ASP A 9 -10.86 -0.56 -45.77
CA ASP A 9 -9.90 0.54 -45.65
C ASP A 9 -8.99 0.42 -44.41
N GLU A 10 -9.54 0.01 -43.26
CA GLU A 10 -8.77 -0.22 -42.04
C GLU A 10 -7.79 -1.41 -42.25
N ILE A 11 -8.23 -2.43 -43.00
CA ILE A 11 -7.42 -3.61 -43.35
C ILE A 11 -6.29 -3.23 -44.31
N ALA A 12 -6.59 -2.45 -45.36
CA ALA A 12 -5.61 -1.96 -46.32
C ALA A 12 -4.53 -1.10 -45.62
N THR A 13 -4.95 -0.22 -44.71
CA THR A 13 -4.05 0.58 -43.88
C THR A 13 -3.12 -0.29 -43.04
N MET A 14 -3.64 -1.36 -42.43
CA MET A 14 -2.81 -2.31 -41.65
C MET A 14 -1.79 -3.05 -42.53
N LYS A 15 -2.16 -3.48 -43.73
CA LYS A 15 -1.23 -4.12 -44.68
C LYS A 15 -0.12 -3.16 -45.09
N GLN A 16 -0.45 -1.91 -45.40
CA GLN A 16 0.52 -0.88 -45.75
C GLN A 16 1.51 -0.61 -44.60
N ILE A 17 1.02 -0.58 -43.35
CA ILE A 17 1.89 -0.43 -42.17
C ILE A 17 2.84 -1.62 -42.04
N ALA A 18 2.37 -2.84 -42.30
CA ALA A 18 3.22 -4.04 -42.27
C ALA A 18 4.29 -4.02 -43.38
N GLU A 19 3.91 -3.65 -44.60
CA GLU A 19 4.82 -3.53 -45.75
C GLU A 19 5.87 -2.44 -45.58
N SER A 20 5.51 -1.29 -44.99
CA SER A 20 6.44 -0.21 -44.68
C SER A 20 7.46 -0.58 -43.59
N GLY A 21 7.29 -1.71 -42.91
CA GLY A 21 8.19 -2.17 -41.85
C GLY A 21 8.13 -1.32 -40.58
N GLU A 22 7.07 -0.53 -40.42
CA GLU A 22 6.86 0.32 -39.26
C GLU A 22 6.17 -0.43 -38.11
N THR A 23 6.27 0.10 -36.89
CA THR A 23 5.60 -0.51 -35.74
C THR A 23 4.12 -0.12 -35.71
N LEU A 24 3.24 -1.10 -35.50
CA LEU A 24 1.80 -0.86 -35.38
C LEU A 24 1.46 0.23 -34.34
N LEU A 25 2.19 0.29 -33.23
CA LEU A 25 1.96 1.26 -32.16
C LEU A 25 2.16 2.71 -32.63
N SER A 26 3.18 2.96 -33.47
CA SER A 26 3.46 4.30 -34.01
C SER A 26 2.38 4.77 -34.99
N GLN A 27 1.79 3.82 -35.72
CA GLN A 27 0.83 4.10 -36.79
C GLN A 27 -0.64 4.04 -36.35
N MET A 28 -0.92 3.93 -35.04
CA MET A 28 -2.28 3.92 -34.50
C MET A 28 -3.10 5.17 -34.83
N HIS A 29 -2.45 6.30 -35.13
CA HIS A 29 -3.14 7.52 -35.56
C HIS A 29 -3.87 7.34 -36.91
N ARG A 30 -3.45 6.38 -37.75
CA ARG A 30 -4.11 6.04 -39.02
C ARG A 30 -5.36 5.16 -38.86
N LEU A 31 -5.63 4.66 -37.64
CA LEU A 31 -6.78 3.81 -37.31
C LEU A 31 -7.65 4.48 -36.23
N PRO A 32 -8.32 5.61 -36.53
CA PRO A 32 -9.10 6.34 -35.54
C PRO A 32 -10.27 5.48 -35.02
N GLY A 33 -10.47 5.50 -33.69
CA GLY A 33 -11.52 4.72 -33.03
C GLY A 33 -11.19 3.24 -32.80
N ARG A 34 -9.98 2.79 -33.15
CA ARG A 34 -9.48 1.45 -32.80
C ARG A 34 -8.45 1.53 -31.68
N THR A 35 -8.48 0.54 -30.79
CA THR A 35 -7.43 0.37 -29.78
C THR A 35 -6.29 -0.47 -30.36
N TRP A 36 -5.07 -0.24 -29.86
CA TRP A 36 -3.89 -1.03 -30.27
C TRP A 36 -4.10 -2.54 -30.06
N ALA A 37 -4.76 -2.92 -28.97
CA ALA A 37 -5.07 -4.32 -28.68
C ALA A 37 -6.01 -4.93 -29.72
N ALA A 38 -7.05 -4.20 -30.15
CA ALA A 38 -7.97 -4.67 -31.17
C ALA A 38 -7.27 -4.85 -32.53
N ALA A 39 -6.44 -3.88 -32.94
CA ALA A 39 -5.68 -3.93 -34.18
C ALA A 39 -4.67 -5.09 -34.19
N ARG A 40 -3.94 -5.29 -33.09
CA ARG A 40 -3.00 -6.41 -32.95
C ARG A 40 -3.70 -7.77 -33.02
N LEU A 41 -4.83 -7.92 -32.33
CA LEU A 41 -5.60 -9.17 -32.32
C LEU A 41 -6.11 -9.50 -33.72
N TYR A 42 -6.64 -8.50 -34.43
CA TYR A 42 -7.14 -8.69 -35.78
C TYR A 42 -6.03 -9.01 -36.78
N ALA A 43 -4.93 -8.26 -36.75
CA ALA A 43 -3.77 -8.52 -37.60
C ALA A 43 -3.18 -9.92 -37.38
N SER A 44 -3.14 -10.39 -36.13
CA SER A 44 -2.72 -11.75 -35.81
C SER A 44 -3.66 -12.81 -36.40
N LYS A 45 -4.97 -12.53 -36.49
CA LYS A 45 -5.97 -13.41 -37.09
C LYS A 45 -5.85 -13.47 -38.62
N GLU A 46 -5.55 -12.34 -39.24
CA GLU A 46 -5.39 -12.20 -40.70
C GLU A 46 -3.95 -12.50 -41.19
N GLY A 47 -3.04 -12.91 -40.29
CA GLY A 47 -1.66 -13.23 -40.65
C GLY A 47 -0.79 -12.02 -41.02
N ILE A 48 -1.18 -10.80 -40.65
CA ILE A 48 -0.42 -9.58 -40.90
C ILE A 48 0.68 -9.46 -39.82
N ALA A 49 1.92 -9.74 -40.22
CA ALA A 49 3.09 -9.61 -39.34
C ALA A 49 3.63 -8.18 -39.34
N PHE A 50 3.67 -7.54 -38.18
CA PHE A 50 4.35 -6.25 -38.00
C PHE A 50 5.77 -6.46 -37.48
N LYS A 51 6.65 -5.49 -37.76
CA LYS A 51 8.00 -5.47 -37.18
C LYS A 51 7.89 -5.46 -35.65
N GLU A 52 8.46 -6.47 -35.00
CA GLU A 52 8.48 -6.54 -33.55
C GLU A 52 9.20 -5.33 -32.95
N SER A 53 8.88 -5.03 -31.70
CA SER A 53 9.58 -3.99 -30.94
C SER A 53 11.08 -4.24 -31.03
N VAL A 54 11.85 -3.21 -31.41
CA VAL A 54 13.31 -3.25 -31.53
C VAL A 54 13.89 -4.00 -30.34
N SER A 55 14.56 -5.12 -30.61
CA SER A 55 15.20 -5.96 -29.60
C SER A 55 16.18 -5.12 -28.76
N TRP A 56 16.36 -5.51 -27.50
CA TRP A 56 17.32 -4.85 -26.62
C TRP A 56 18.72 -5.28 -26.97
N SER A 57 19.61 -4.32 -27.25
CA SER A 57 21.03 -4.64 -27.47
C SER A 57 21.74 -4.93 -26.14
N ALA A 58 22.84 -5.69 -26.20
CA ALA A 58 23.66 -5.96 -25.03
C ALA A 58 24.13 -4.67 -24.33
N ASP A 59 24.45 -3.63 -25.09
CA ASP A 59 24.84 -2.31 -24.57
C ASP A 59 23.69 -1.60 -23.85
N GLU A 60 22.47 -1.67 -24.40
CA GLU A 60 21.29 -1.10 -23.75
C GLU A 60 21.00 -1.82 -22.42
N GLN A 61 21.13 -3.15 -22.39
CA GLN A 61 20.98 -3.93 -21.17
C GLN A 61 22.10 -3.61 -20.14
N ALA A 62 23.33 -3.40 -20.59
CA ALA A 62 24.44 -2.98 -19.71
C ALA A 62 24.17 -1.58 -19.10
N ARG A 63 23.69 -0.63 -19.91
CA ARG A 63 23.24 0.68 -19.42
C ARG A 63 22.08 0.55 -18.43
N LEU A 64 21.14 -0.36 -18.68
CA LEU A 64 20.03 -0.63 -17.77
C LEU A 64 20.50 -1.18 -16.42
N ARG A 65 21.45 -2.14 -16.41
CA ARG A 65 22.10 -2.63 -15.17
C ARG A 65 22.75 -1.49 -14.39
N LYS A 66 23.46 -0.59 -15.07
CA LYS A 66 24.08 0.60 -14.47
C LYS A 66 23.05 1.56 -13.86
N ILE A 67 21.91 1.77 -14.54
CA ILE A 67 20.81 2.58 -13.98
C ILE A 67 20.27 1.93 -12.72
N TYR A 68 20.08 0.61 -12.70
CA TYR A 68 19.47 -0.08 -11.57
C TYR A 68 20.43 -0.26 -10.38
N SER A 69 21.74 -0.24 -10.58
CA SER A 69 22.74 -0.23 -9.51
C SER A 69 23.05 1.16 -8.94
N SER A 70 22.78 2.24 -9.69
CA SER A 70 23.04 3.61 -9.23
C SER A 70 22.02 4.10 -8.19
N ASN A 71 22.35 5.14 -7.43
CA ASN A 71 21.38 5.77 -6.51
C ASN A 71 20.43 6.79 -7.21
N GLU A 72 20.51 6.90 -8.54
CA GLU A 72 19.72 7.86 -9.34
C GLU A 72 18.26 7.41 -9.46
N SER A 73 17.32 8.32 -9.75
CA SER A 73 15.97 7.90 -10.13
C SER A 73 15.99 7.10 -11.43
N ILE A 74 15.28 5.98 -11.51
CA ILE A 74 15.19 5.15 -12.74
C ILE A 74 14.71 6.00 -13.92
N LYS A 75 13.74 6.91 -13.70
CA LYS A 75 13.23 7.79 -14.75
C LYS A 75 14.32 8.72 -15.31
N LEU A 76 15.15 9.27 -14.44
CA LEU A 76 16.21 10.21 -14.82
C LEU A 76 17.35 9.48 -15.53
N GLY A 77 17.73 8.30 -15.01
CA GLY A 77 18.73 7.43 -15.63
C GLY A 77 18.33 6.95 -17.02
N VAL A 78 17.06 6.56 -17.21
CA VAL A 78 16.54 6.16 -18.54
C VAL A 78 16.56 7.35 -19.51
N ARG A 79 16.08 8.53 -19.10
CA ARG A 79 16.10 9.73 -19.95
C ARG A 79 17.51 10.10 -20.42
N ARG A 80 18.52 9.91 -19.56
CA ARG A 80 19.92 10.26 -19.84
C ARG A 80 20.66 9.22 -20.66
N LEU A 81 20.55 7.94 -20.30
CA LEU A 81 21.35 6.86 -20.88
C LEU A 81 20.64 6.10 -22.00
N LEU A 82 19.31 6.19 -22.06
CA LEU A 82 18.47 5.50 -23.05
C LEU A 82 17.38 6.45 -23.59
N PRO A 83 17.74 7.60 -24.20
CA PRO A 83 16.78 8.61 -24.64
C PRO A 83 15.79 8.10 -25.71
N HIS A 84 16.18 7.08 -26.48
CA HIS A 84 15.36 6.46 -27.51
C HIS A 84 14.37 5.41 -26.97
N ARG A 85 14.45 5.07 -25.67
CA ARG A 85 13.56 4.09 -25.03
C ARG A 85 12.64 4.77 -24.03
N SER A 86 11.39 4.36 -24.02
CA SER A 86 10.46 4.84 -23.00
C SER A 86 10.77 4.20 -21.64
N TYR A 87 10.43 4.91 -20.56
CA TYR A 87 10.54 4.38 -19.19
C TYR A 87 9.82 3.03 -19.02
N LEU A 88 8.67 2.86 -19.68
CA LEU A 88 7.91 1.60 -19.61
C LEU A 88 8.63 0.45 -20.31
N ALA A 89 9.25 0.71 -21.46
CA ALA A 89 10.07 -0.29 -22.15
C ALA A 89 11.27 -0.71 -21.28
N ALA A 90 11.98 0.26 -20.70
CA ALA A 90 13.11 0.01 -19.81
C ALA A 90 12.70 -0.75 -18.55
N LYS A 91 11.56 -0.41 -17.95
CA LYS A 91 11.00 -1.14 -16.80
C LYS A 91 10.66 -2.58 -17.15
N GLY A 92 10.04 -2.82 -18.31
CA GLY A 92 9.70 -4.16 -18.79
C GLY A 92 10.94 -5.02 -19.01
N GLU A 93 11.98 -4.46 -19.65
CA GLU A 93 13.24 -5.18 -19.83
C GLU A 93 13.96 -5.45 -18.51
N ALA A 94 13.97 -4.48 -17.60
CA ALA A 94 14.57 -4.66 -16.28
C ALA A 94 13.91 -5.80 -15.50
N GLN A 95 12.59 -5.99 -15.65
CA GLN A 95 11.88 -7.14 -15.08
C GLN A 95 12.33 -8.45 -15.72
N ARG A 96 12.49 -8.52 -17.04
CA ARG A 96 13.00 -9.71 -17.74
C ARG A 96 14.42 -10.07 -17.30
N LEU A 97 15.26 -9.06 -17.05
CA LEU A 97 16.63 -9.22 -16.56
C LEU A 97 16.74 -9.48 -15.05
N GLY A 98 15.62 -9.54 -14.32
CA GLY A 98 15.62 -9.75 -12.87
C GLY A 98 16.14 -8.57 -12.04
N LEU A 99 16.20 -7.36 -12.61
CA LEU A 99 16.65 -6.13 -11.93
C LEU A 99 15.53 -5.45 -11.11
N SER A 100 14.30 -5.96 -11.20
CA SER A 100 13.18 -5.42 -10.42
C SER A 100 13.35 -5.71 -8.93
N GLY A 101 13.37 -4.66 -8.11
CA GLY A 101 13.49 -4.78 -6.64
C GLY A 101 14.90 -4.52 -6.09
N THR A 102 15.91 -4.40 -6.95
CA THR A 102 17.29 -4.10 -6.53
C THR A 102 17.43 -2.71 -5.90
N LYS A 103 16.61 -1.75 -6.33
CA LYS A 103 16.60 -0.42 -5.71
C LYS A 103 15.78 -0.41 -4.44
N THR A 104 16.46 -0.12 -3.33
CA THR A 104 15.82 0.31 -2.10
C THR A 104 15.00 1.58 -2.38
N ARG A 105 13.87 1.73 -1.68
CA ARG A 105 13.02 2.93 -1.79
C ARG A 105 13.77 4.14 -1.21
N THR A 106 14.63 4.78 -2.00
CA THR A 106 15.24 6.07 -1.68
C THR A 106 14.20 7.18 -1.91
N GLY A 107 13.44 7.47 -0.87
CA GLY A 107 12.40 8.49 -0.95
C GLY A 107 11.63 8.77 0.34
N ARG A 108 11.81 7.96 1.38
CA ARG A 108 11.45 8.40 2.74
C ARG A 108 12.69 9.03 3.35
N THR A 109 12.77 10.35 3.28
CA THR A 109 13.51 11.09 4.31
C THR A 109 13.08 10.48 5.65
N GLY A 110 14.01 10.13 6.53
CA GLY A 110 13.69 9.50 7.82
C GLY A 110 12.73 10.33 8.69
N TYR A 111 12.46 11.56 8.27
CA TYR A 111 11.51 12.50 8.83
C TYR A 111 10.05 12.10 8.58
N SER A 112 9.32 11.87 9.67
CA SER A 112 7.87 11.77 9.67
C SER A 112 7.30 12.86 10.58
N TRP A 113 6.52 13.78 10.02
CA TRP A 113 5.86 14.80 10.84
C TRP A 113 4.93 14.19 11.90
N ILE A 114 4.32 13.04 11.59
CA ILE A 114 3.44 12.30 12.50
C ILE A 114 4.24 11.76 13.69
N GLU A 115 5.44 11.25 13.44
CA GLU A 115 6.33 10.79 14.50
C GLU A 115 6.65 11.92 15.48
N ARG A 116 7.02 13.09 14.98
CA ARG A 116 7.28 14.27 15.80
C ARG A 116 6.03 14.74 16.56
N ALA A 117 4.87 14.79 15.89
CA ALA A 117 3.62 15.17 16.55
C ALA A 117 3.21 14.20 17.67
N ILE A 118 3.48 12.90 17.51
CA ILE A 118 3.26 11.90 18.57
C ILE A 118 4.24 12.13 19.72
N GLU A 119 5.53 12.36 19.43
CA GLU A 119 6.54 12.68 20.45
C GLU A 119 6.13 13.89 21.27
N ASP A 120 5.69 14.98 20.63
CA ASP A 120 5.25 16.20 21.30
C ASP A 120 4.01 15.97 22.20
N VAL A 121 3.04 15.16 21.74
CA VAL A 121 1.82 14.87 22.52
C VAL A 121 2.09 13.92 23.70
N LEU A 122 3.03 13.00 23.55
CA LEU A 122 3.40 12.05 24.62
C LEU A 122 4.52 12.60 25.53
N ALA A 123 5.14 13.73 25.17
CA ALA A 123 6.10 14.42 26.01
C ALA A 123 5.46 14.74 27.37
N ASN A 124 6.25 14.61 28.44
CA ASN A 124 5.82 14.72 29.85
C ASN A 124 5.02 13.53 30.40
N GLY A 125 5.20 12.32 29.85
CA GLY A 125 4.63 11.09 30.41
C GLY A 125 3.16 10.86 30.04
N GLY A 126 2.70 11.50 28.96
CA GLY A 126 1.37 11.26 28.42
C GLY A 126 1.21 9.80 27.99
N ARG A 127 0.05 9.21 28.30
CA ARG A 127 -0.35 7.86 27.89
C ARG A 127 -1.64 7.94 27.09
N MET A 128 -1.60 7.54 25.82
CA MET A 128 -2.76 7.70 24.93
C MET A 128 -2.93 6.52 23.97
N THR A 129 -4.18 6.22 23.64
CA THR A 129 -4.52 5.27 22.57
C THR A 129 -4.29 5.91 21.19
N VAL A 130 -4.19 5.08 20.15
CA VAL A 130 -4.08 5.55 18.75
C VAL A 130 -5.23 6.49 18.37
N LYS A 131 -6.44 6.23 18.88
CA LYS A 131 -7.62 7.08 18.62
C LYS A 131 -7.47 8.46 19.26
N GLN A 132 -7.01 8.51 20.51
CA GLN A 132 -6.75 9.77 21.20
C GLN A 132 -5.62 10.56 20.55
N LEU A 133 -4.55 9.88 20.14
CA LEU A 133 -3.45 10.49 19.38
C LEU A 133 -3.94 11.08 18.05
N ALA A 134 -4.82 10.39 17.33
CA ALA A 134 -5.41 10.91 16.10
C ALA A 134 -6.20 12.21 16.34
N THR A 135 -7.00 12.25 17.39
CA THR A 135 -7.75 13.46 17.77
C THR A 135 -6.83 14.62 18.17
N ARG A 136 -5.73 14.34 18.91
CA ARG A 136 -4.80 15.38 19.38
C ARG A 136 -3.87 15.90 18.29
N THR A 137 -3.36 15.02 17.43
CA THR A 137 -2.37 15.35 16.39
C THR A 137 -3.02 15.78 15.07
N GLY A 138 -4.32 15.51 14.88
CA GLY A 138 -5.00 15.66 13.58
C GLY A 138 -4.57 14.61 12.55
N GLY A 139 -3.73 13.64 12.93
CA GLY A 139 -3.24 12.59 12.05
C GLY A 139 -4.25 11.46 11.86
N SER A 140 -4.12 10.73 10.74
CA SER A 140 -4.94 9.53 10.51
C SER A 140 -4.55 8.40 11.46
N ILE A 141 -5.55 7.68 11.99
CA ILE A 141 -5.37 6.52 12.87
C ILE A 141 -4.41 5.50 12.25
N ASN A 142 -4.53 5.22 10.95
CA ASN A 142 -3.68 4.27 10.24
C ASN A 142 -2.23 4.76 10.16
N ALA A 143 -2.03 6.05 9.88
CA ALA A 143 -0.69 6.61 9.75
C ALA A 143 0.04 6.62 11.10
N ILE A 144 -0.66 7.01 12.17
CA ILE A 144 -0.17 6.94 13.56
C ILE A 144 0.15 5.49 13.94
N GLY A 145 -0.76 4.55 13.67
CA GLY A 145 -0.54 3.13 13.93
C GLY A 145 0.71 2.57 13.24
N LYS A 146 0.97 2.97 11.98
CA LYS A 146 2.19 2.60 11.25
C LYS A 146 3.46 3.17 11.86
N VAL A 147 3.42 4.43 12.32
CA VAL A 147 4.57 5.07 12.97
C VAL A 147 4.88 4.41 14.31
N LEU A 148 3.87 4.18 15.15
CA LEU A 148 4.01 3.50 16.43
C LEU A 148 4.52 2.07 16.26
N ALA A 149 3.96 1.30 15.32
CA ALA A 149 4.41 -0.07 15.05
C ALA A 149 5.86 -0.13 14.53
N LYS A 150 6.23 0.81 13.64
CA LYS A 150 7.60 0.91 13.10
C LYS A 150 8.63 1.19 14.19
N ASN A 151 8.28 2.03 15.15
CA ASN A 151 9.19 2.51 16.20
C ASN A 151 8.88 1.87 17.59
N ARG A 152 8.18 0.73 17.60
CA ARG A 152 7.79 0.00 18.82
C ARG A 152 9.02 -0.62 19.48
N GLY A 153 9.15 -0.45 20.79
CA GLY A 153 10.27 -0.94 21.61
C GLY A 153 11.51 -0.05 21.55
N THR A 154 11.64 0.80 20.53
CA THR A 154 12.78 1.74 20.38
C THR A 154 12.44 3.14 20.88
N LYS A 155 11.37 3.75 20.36
CA LYS A 155 10.93 5.10 20.76
C LYS A 155 9.60 5.10 21.51
N PHE A 156 8.71 4.20 21.14
CA PHE A 156 7.39 4.07 21.77
C PHE A 156 7.20 2.67 22.29
N ARG A 157 6.45 2.54 23.37
CA ARG A 157 6.04 1.24 23.90
C ARG A 157 4.60 1.28 24.37
N VAL A 158 4.00 0.11 24.48
CA VAL A 158 2.66 -0.02 25.06
C VAL A 158 2.79 0.01 26.58
N ALA A 159 2.23 1.06 27.20
CA ALA A 159 2.23 1.27 28.64
C ALA A 159 1.17 0.43 29.36
N ASP A 160 -0.01 0.28 28.74
CA ASP A 160 -1.13 -0.50 29.26
C ASP A 160 -2.10 -0.84 28.11
N TRP A 161 -3.14 -1.59 28.42
CA TRP A 161 -4.23 -1.93 27.53
C TRP A 161 -5.54 -1.43 28.11
N GLU A 162 -6.34 -0.75 27.28
CA GLU A 162 -7.64 -0.23 27.66
C GLU A 162 -8.55 -1.36 28.19
N ARG A 163 -9.23 -1.11 29.31
CA ARG A 163 -10.11 -2.11 29.95
C ARG A 163 -11.28 -2.51 29.06
N VAL A 164 -11.75 -1.60 28.22
CA VAL A 164 -12.86 -1.78 27.29
C VAL A 164 -12.31 -1.70 25.87
N GLY A 165 -12.65 -2.66 25.02
CA GLY A 165 -12.12 -2.72 23.64
C GLY A 165 -10.68 -3.23 23.51
N GLY A 166 -9.86 -3.16 24.58
CA GLY A 166 -8.53 -3.76 24.59
C GLY A 166 -7.54 -3.07 23.65
N ALA A 167 -7.69 -1.75 23.44
CA ALA A 167 -6.77 -0.96 22.64
C ALA A 167 -5.45 -0.73 23.39
N ALA A 168 -4.34 -0.70 22.67
CA ALA A 168 -3.04 -0.39 23.25
C ALA A 168 -2.97 1.10 23.63
N VAL A 169 -2.52 1.37 24.85
CA VAL A 169 -2.19 2.70 25.37
C VAL A 169 -0.69 2.88 25.22
N TRP A 170 -0.28 3.87 24.44
CA TRP A 170 1.11 4.12 24.08
C TRP A 170 1.71 5.20 24.95
N GLU A 171 3.00 5.05 25.25
CA GLU A 171 3.83 6.07 25.88
C GLU A 171 5.16 6.24 25.14
N LEU A 172 5.78 7.39 25.34
CA LEU A 172 7.14 7.65 24.88
C LEU A 172 8.12 6.89 25.78
N GLY A 173 8.98 6.07 25.19
CA GLY A 173 9.96 5.27 25.93
C GLY A 173 10.39 4.02 25.17
N SER A 174 11.61 3.57 25.48
CA SER A 174 12.16 2.30 25.01
C SER A 174 11.86 1.16 26.00
N GLY A 175 11.99 -0.08 25.52
CA GLY A 175 11.86 -1.28 26.35
C GLY A 175 10.62 -2.13 26.05
N PRO A 176 10.39 -3.18 26.87
CA PRO A 176 9.32 -4.13 26.63
C PRO A 176 7.94 -3.52 26.84
N ASP A 177 6.97 -4.04 26.11
CA ASP A 177 5.57 -3.64 26.24
C ASP A 177 4.92 -4.24 27.49
N ALA A 178 3.91 -3.54 28.00
CA ALA A 178 3.04 -4.07 29.03
C ALA A 178 2.31 -5.33 28.54
N PRO A 179 2.24 -6.39 29.38
CA PRO A 179 1.58 -7.62 29.01
C PRO A 179 0.10 -7.37 28.74
N ARG A 180 -0.39 -7.95 27.65
CA ARG A 180 -1.81 -7.88 27.33
C ARG A 180 -2.59 -8.70 28.35
N ARG A 181 -3.66 -8.12 28.90
CA ARG A 181 -4.55 -8.84 29.81
C ARG A 181 -5.07 -10.11 29.14
N PRO A 182 -5.13 -11.23 29.86
CA PRO A 182 -5.68 -12.46 29.30
C PRO A 182 -7.15 -12.23 28.92
N PRO A 183 -7.63 -12.88 27.85
CA PRO A 183 -9.05 -12.87 27.53
C PRO A 183 -9.85 -13.42 28.72
N ARG A 184 -11.05 -12.88 28.93
CA ARG A 184 -11.97 -13.44 29.94
C ARG A 184 -12.27 -14.89 29.58
N THR A 185 -12.28 -15.77 30.57
CA THR A 185 -12.68 -17.16 30.35
C THR A 185 -14.17 -17.22 29.99
N ALA A 186 -14.58 -18.27 29.27
CA ALA A 186 -15.99 -18.49 28.94
C ALA A 186 -16.85 -18.59 30.21
N ALA A 187 -16.31 -19.17 31.29
CA ALA A 187 -16.98 -19.26 32.58
C ALA A 187 -17.22 -17.87 33.21
N ASP A 188 -16.22 -16.99 33.19
CA ASP A 188 -16.34 -15.62 33.71
C ASP A 188 -17.30 -14.78 32.86
N ALA A 189 -17.26 -14.96 31.53
CA ALA A 189 -18.18 -14.29 30.62
C ALA A 189 -19.64 -14.74 30.85
N CYS A 190 -19.88 -16.04 31.02
CA CYS A 190 -21.19 -16.60 31.37
C CYS A 190 -21.67 -16.11 32.73
N ARG A 191 -20.79 -16.07 33.73
CA ARG A 191 -21.10 -15.55 35.08
C ARG A 191 -21.54 -14.09 35.01
N ALA A 192 -20.74 -13.24 34.39
CA ALA A 192 -21.04 -11.81 34.21
C ALA A 192 -22.32 -11.60 33.38
N PHE A 193 -22.58 -12.45 32.38
CA PHE A 193 -23.83 -12.40 31.63
C PHE A 193 -25.05 -12.74 32.50
N ARG A 194 -25.00 -13.86 33.25
CA ARG A 194 -26.08 -14.27 34.15
C ARG A 194 -26.36 -13.23 35.23
N GLU A 195 -25.32 -12.64 35.80
CA GLU A 195 -25.42 -11.57 36.80
C GLU A 195 -26.14 -10.34 36.23
N ARG A 196 -25.72 -9.86 35.05
CA ARG A 196 -26.42 -8.76 34.35
C ARG A 196 -27.87 -9.10 34.02
N SER A 197 -28.15 -10.34 33.62
CA SER A 197 -29.51 -10.79 33.34
C SER A 197 -30.38 -10.84 34.60
N ARG A 198 -29.82 -11.22 35.75
CA ARG A 198 -30.53 -11.20 37.05
C ARG A 198 -30.84 -9.78 37.52
N ILE A 199 -29.87 -8.87 37.40
CA ILE A 199 -30.05 -7.44 37.69
C ILE A 199 -31.16 -6.87 36.80
N ARG A 200 -31.10 -7.12 35.48
CA ARG A 200 -32.11 -6.65 34.53
C ARG A 200 -33.50 -7.23 34.80
N ALA A 201 -33.58 -8.46 35.27
CA ALA A 201 -34.83 -9.12 35.65
C ALA A 201 -35.34 -8.70 37.05
N GLY A 202 -34.69 -7.74 37.72
CA GLY A 202 -35.07 -7.27 39.05
C GLY A 202 -34.89 -8.31 40.17
N ARG A 203 -34.17 -9.41 39.90
CA ARG A 203 -33.98 -10.52 40.86
C ARG A 203 -32.84 -10.27 41.84
N VAL A 204 -31.99 -9.28 41.56
CA VAL A 204 -30.87 -8.86 42.39
C VAL A 204 -30.77 -7.35 42.31
N ASP A 205 -30.78 -6.67 43.45
CA ASP A 205 -30.54 -5.23 43.53
C ASP A 205 -29.02 -4.97 43.46
N PRO A 206 -28.53 -4.28 42.41
CA PRO A 206 -27.11 -4.01 42.23
C PRO A 206 -26.53 -3.01 43.25
N PHE A 207 -27.37 -2.33 44.05
CA PHE A 207 -26.96 -1.34 45.04
C PHE A 207 -27.15 -1.79 46.48
N ALA A 208 -27.76 -2.95 46.72
CA ALA A 208 -28.02 -3.44 48.08
C ALA A 208 -26.74 -3.59 48.94
N SER A 209 -25.62 -3.98 48.33
CA SER A 209 -24.32 -4.07 49.01
C SER A 209 -23.68 -2.70 49.30
N LEU A 210 -23.96 -1.69 48.47
CA LEU A 210 -23.52 -0.31 48.68
C LEU A 210 -24.29 0.36 49.81
N ILE A 211 -25.60 0.08 49.91
CA ILE A 211 -26.44 0.59 51.01
C ILE A 211 -25.93 0.06 52.35
N GLN A 212 -25.63 -1.25 52.45
CA GLN A 212 -25.10 -1.86 53.68
C GLN A 212 -23.74 -1.29 54.13
N GLN A 213 -22.90 -0.80 53.21
CA GLN A 213 -21.60 -0.20 53.54
C GLN A 213 -21.70 1.25 54.04
N VAL A 214 -22.77 1.97 53.70
CA VAL A 214 -22.98 3.37 54.10
C VAL A 214 -23.78 3.45 55.40
N THR A 215 -24.59 2.44 55.71
CA THR A 215 -25.42 2.37 56.91
C THR A 215 -24.77 1.64 58.10
N ALA A 216 -23.56 1.12 57.94
CA ALA A 216 -22.75 0.51 58.99
C ALA A 216 -21.71 1.51 59.52
#